data_AF-A0A650A4M5-F1
#
_entry.id   AF-A0A650A4M5-F1
#
_cell.length_a   1.000
_cell.length_b   1.000
_cell.length_c   1.000
_cell.angle_alpha   90.00
_cell.angle_beta   90.00
_cell.angle_gamma   90.00
#
_symmetry.space_group_name_H-M   'P 1'
#
loop_
_entity.id
_entity.type
_entity.pdbx_description
1 polymer ?
#
loop_
_entity_poly.entity_id
_entity_poly.type
_entity_poly.pdbx_seq_one_letter_code
_entity_poly.pdbx_strand_id
1 'polypeptide(L)' 'MPTEKRIWPYHYHTGNEEAICVLDGQDTLRLDGTRYDIEAGDYVALPWGEASAHQMINDSESSLG' A
#
# COMPACT_ATOMS: atom_id res chain seq x y z
N MET A 1 -12.31 7.37 0.73
CA MET A 1 -11.22 7.61 -0.24
C MET A 1 -11.83 7.68 -1.63
N PRO A 2 -11.56 8.72 -2.44
CA PRO A 2 -12.08 8.80 -3.79
C PRO A 2 -11.42 7.77 -4.70
N THR A 3 -12.24 7.25 -5.59
CA THR A 3 -12.02 6.16 -6.53
C THR A 3 -10.81 6.35 -7.45
N GLU A 4 -10.03 5.29 -7.65
CA GLU A 4 -8.94 5.14 -8.64
C GLU A 4 -7.74 6.11 -8.55
N LYS A 5 -7.22 6.36 -7.34
CA LYS A 5 -5.94 7.07 -7.21
C LYS A 5 -4.83 6.08 -6.88
N ARG A 6 -3.90 5.85 -7.82
CA ARG A 6 -2.59 5.25 -7.50
C ARG A 6 -1.82 6.27 -6.67
N ILE A 7 -1.96 6.16 -5.36
CA ILE A 7 -1.29 7.02 -4.40
C ILE A 7 0.14 6.47 -4.36
N TRP A 8 1.06 7.18 -5.03
CA TRP A 8 2.49 6.88 -5.17
C TRP A 8 2.86 5.80 -6.21
N PRO A 9 3.92 6.02 -7.02
CA PRO A 9 4.44 5.01 -7.94
C PRO A 9 5.02 3.83 -7.16
N TYR A 10 5.24 2.71 -7.85
CA TYR A 10 5.98 1.58 -7.28
C TYR A 10 7.41 2.00 -6.94
N HIS A 11 7.78 1.93 -5.65
CA HIS A 11 9.04 2.47 -5.15
C HIS A 11 9.53 1.72 -3.90
N TYR A 12 10.81 1.89 -3.58
CA TYR A 12 11.41 1.47 -2.32
C TYR A 12 12.24 2.62 -1.75
N HIS A 13 12.50 2.56 -0.44
CA HIS A 13 13.27 3.59 0.27
C HIS A 13 14.71 3.12 0.44
N THR A 14 15.67 4.03 0.27
CA THR A 14 17.11 3.72 0.38
C THR A 14 17.75 4.19 1.69
N GLY A 15 17.03 4.97 2.50
CA GLY A 15 17.59 5.59 3.70
C GLY A 15 16.64 5.75 4.89
N ASN A 16 15.37 5.39 4.73
CA ASN A 16 14.36 5.35 5.79
C ASN A 16 13.49 4.11 5.62
N GLU A 17 12.83 3.72 6.70
CA GLU A 17 11.82 2.67 6.69
C GLU A 17 10.43 3.32 6.59
N GLU A 18 9.48 2.57 6.06
CA GLU A 18 8.07 2.94 6.02
C GLU A 18 7.23 1.87 6.71
N ALA A 19 6.05 2.24 7.20
CA ALA A 19 5.07 1.29 7.68
C ALA A 19 3.67 1.73 7.28
N ILE A 20 2.84 0.76 6.90
CA ILE A 20 1.44 0.98 6.55
C ILE A 20 0.58 0.37 7.66
N CYS A 21 -0.30 1.18 8.24
CA CYS A 21 -1.37 0.75 9.14
C CYS A 21 -2.70 1.01 8.46
N VAL A 22 -3.48 -0.03 8.16
CA VAL A 22 -4.81 0.15 7.59
C VAL A 22 -5.78 0.41 8.74
N LEU A 23 -6.29 1.64 8.83
CA LEU A 23 -7.19 2.02 9.92
C LEU A 23 -8.65 1.66 9.64
N ASP A 24 -9.05 1.70 8.37
CA ASP A 24 -10.39 1.38 7.89
C ASP A 24 -10.34 1.04 6.39
N GLY A 25 -11.35 0.32 5.91
CA GLY A 25 -11.48 -0.09 4.51
C GLY A 25 -10.58 -1.27 4.10
N GLN A 26 -10.48 -1.45 2.78
CA GLN A 26 -9.73 -2.52 2.12
C GLN A 26 -9.03 -1.96 0.88
N ASP A 27 -7.84 -2.45 0.60
CA ASP A 27 -7.01 -2.01 -0.53
C ASP A 27 -6.11 -3.17 -1.01
N THR A 28 -5.42 -3.00 -2.14
CA THR A 28 -4.43 -3.96 -2.62
C THR A 28 -3.03 -3.37 -2.51
N LEU A 29 -2.15 -4.06 -1.77
CA LEU A 29 -0.73 -3.76 -1.72
C LEU A 29 0.01 -4.60 -2.75
N ARG A 30 0.74 -3.96 -3.67
CA ARG A 30 1.81 -4.63 -4.39
C ARG A 30 3.09 -4.53 -3.57
N LEU A 31 3.69 -5.65 -3.19
CA LEU A 31 4.94 -5.75 -2.44
C LEU A 31 5.86 -6.79 -3.11
N ASP A 32 7.08 -6.40 -3.46
CA ASP A 32 8.07 -7.23 -4.17
C ASP A 32 7.47 -7.97 -5.38
N GLY A 33 6.74 -7.23 -6.22
CA GLY A 33 6.03 -7.78 -7.37
C GLY A 33 4.76 -8.60 -7.07
N THR A 34 4.54 -9.03 -5.82
CA THR A 34 3.38 -9.83 -5.39
C THR A 34 2.24 -8.92 -4.93
N ARG A 35 0.99 -9.33 -5.13
CA ARG A 35 -0.20 -8.59 -4.65
C ARG A 35 -0.76 -9.25 -3.39
N TYR A 36 -1.12 -8.41 -2.43
CA TYR A 36 -1.76 -8.77 -1.18
C TYR A 36 -2.99 -7.90 -1.00
N ASP A 37 -4.12 -8.51 -0.63
CA ASP A 37 -5.25 -7.75 -0.13
C ASP A 37 -4.96 -7.38 1.33
N ILE A 38 -5.19 -6.12 1.67
CA ILE A 38 -4.99 -5.58 3.02
C ILE A 38 -6.28 -4.91 3.49
N GLU A 39 -6.61 -5.08 4.77
CA GLU A 39 -7.84 -4.59 5.38
C GLU A 39 -7.61 -3.95 6.74
N ALA A 40 -8.63 -3.28 7.27
CA ALA A 40 -8.60 -2.63 8.57
C ALA A 40 -8.01 -3.54 9.67
N GLY A 41 -6.95 -3.05 10.32
CA GLY A 41 -6.20 -3.80 11.34
C GLY A 41 -4.87 -4.38 10.84
N ASP A 42 -4.65 -4.45 9.53
CA ASP A 42 -3.38 -4.90 8.98
C ASP A 42 -2.25 -3.88 9.23
N TYR A 43 -1.07 -4.44 9.49
CA TYR A 43 0.17 -3.70 9.65
C TYR A 43 1.24 -4.29 8.73
N VAL A 44 1.86 -3.44 7.92
CA VAL A 44 2.94 -3.83 7.00
C VAL A 44 4.19 -3.03 7.33
N ALA A 45 5.25 -3.73 7.74
CA ALA A 45 6.58 -3.14 7.86
C ALA A 45 7.28 -3.16 6.51
N LEU A 46 7.87 -2.03 6.13
CA LEU A 46 8.60 -1.85 4.88
C LEU A 46 10.01 -1.32 5.20
N PRO A 47 10.95 -2.22 5.57
CA PRO A 47 12.36 -1.86 5.72
C PRO A 47 12.92 -1.19 4.45
N TRP A 48 14.07 -0.54 4.57
CA TRP A 48 14.76 -0.02 3.40
C TRP A 48 15.24 -1.14 2.48
N GLY A 49 15.34 -0.86 1.18
CA GLY A 49 15.85 -1.78 0.16
C GLY A 49 14.80 -2.34 -0.79
N GLU A 50 15.28 -2.96 -1.86
CA GLU A 50 14.46 -3.36 -3.02
C GLU A 50 13.39 -4.40 -2.70
N ALA A 51 13.64 -5.28 -1.73
CA ALA A 51 12.68 -6.29 -1.29
C ALA A 51 11.43 -5.69 -0.64
N SER A 52 11.48 -4.41 -0.27
CA SER A 52 10.33 -3.65 0.24
C SER A 52 9.74 -2.73 -0.81
N ALA A 53 10.06 -2.91 -2.09
CA ALA A 53 9.45 -2.16 -3.17
C ALA A 53 7.94 -2.39 -3.20
N HIS A 54 7.18 -1.31 -3.06
CA HIS A 54 5.75 -1.36 -2.83
C HIS A 54 4.93 -0.28 -3.55
N GLN A 55 3.64 -0.53 -3.69
CA GLN A 55 2.62 0.41 -4.18
C GLN A 55 1.25 0.03 -3.64
N MET A 56 0.49 1.02 -3.16
CA MET A 56 -0.92 0.85 -2.80
C MET A 56 -1.80 1.08 -4.04
N ILE A 57 -2.78 0.20 -4.25
CA ILE A 57 -3.61 0.13 -5.46
C ILE A 57 -5.07 0.06 -5.05
N ASN A 58 -5.70 1.22 -4.98
CA ASN A 58 -7.12 1.29 -4.71
C ASN A 58 -7.92 1.01 -5.99
N ASP A 59 -8.26 -0.27 -6.20
CA ASP A 59 -9.12 -0.74 -7.31
C ASP A 59 -10.62 -0.64 -6.97
N SER A 60 -10.98 -0.08 -5.79
CA SER A 60 -12.38 0.05 -5.39
C SER A 60 -13.05 1.21 -6.12
N GLU A 61 -14.22 0.97 -6.77
CA GLU A 61 -15.02 2.03 -7.41
C GLU A 61 -15.68 3.01 -6.41
N SER A 62 -15.51 2.77 -5.11
CA SER A 62 -16.27 3.43 -4.06
C SER A 62 -15.52 4.65 -3.50
N SER A 63 -15.90 5.83 -4.00
CA SER A 63 -15.63 7.10 -3.33
C SER A 63 -16.34 7.10 -1.97
N LEU A 64 -15.66 6.68 -0.89
CA LEU A 64 -16.14 7.01 0.45
C LEU A 64 -15.96 8.52 0.63
N GLY A 65 -17.09 9.23 0.62
CA GLY A 65 -17.23 10.68 0.79
C GLY A 65 -17.12 11.13 2.24
#